data_AF-A0A1J4TRV4-F1
#
_entry.id   AF-A0A1J4TRV4-F1
#
_cell.length_a   1.000
_cell.length_b   1.000
_cell.length_c   1.000
_cell.angle_alpha   90.00
_cell.angle_beta   90.00
_cell.angle_gamma   90.00
#
_symmetry.space_group_name_H-M   'P 1'
#
loop_
_entity.id
_entity.type
_entity.pdbx_description
1 polymer ?
#
loop_
_entity_poly.entity_id
_entity_poly.type
_entity_poly.pdbx_seq_one_letter_code
_entity_poly.pdbx_strand_id
1 'polypeptide(L)'
;MNVQAIKTDKYLDPLEIIKHLENVEYILMAAPAPDHFKQTPIHFTIFLNTSDVLPEEVQEAVLAKFLQEQSIGEPSELMSQLMPVGFAISNAQDTPPMPMLLVKPEDQQRIPYSVMHVLDFLADSNEFSQAKEFSLTGWSYSYN
;
A
#
# COMPACT_ATOMS: atom_id res chain seq x y z
N MET A 1 10.03 -19.18 11.36
CA MET A 1 10.92 -18.05 11.02
C MET A 1 10.67 -16.96 12.03
N ASN A 2 11.70 -16.31 12.57
CA ASN A 2 11.53 -15.15 13.45
C ASN A 2 11.29 -13.92 12.55
N VAL A 3 10.05 -13.44 12.49
CA VAL A 3 9.71 -12.24 11.72
C VAL A 3 9.96 -11.02 12.59
N GLN A 4 10.94 -10.21 12.22
CA GLN A 4 11.29 -8.97 12.92
C GLN A 4 10.68 -7.77 12.18
N ALA A 5 10.43 -6.67 12.90
CA ALA A 5 9.95 -5.42 12.33
C ALA A 5 10.88 -4.95 11.19
N ILE A 6 10.28 -4.47 10.10
CA ILE A 6 11.01 -3.97 8.94
C ILE A 6 11.72 -2.68 9.32
N LYS A 7 13.02 -2.62 9.10
CA LYS A 7 13.82 -1.42 9.32
C LYS A 7 14.16 -0.79 7.97
N THR A 8 13.83 0.48 7.79
CA THR A 8 14.25 1.22 6.59
C THR A 8 15.73 1.55 6.69
N ASP A 9 16.52 1.12 5.70
CA ASP A 9 17.94 1.45 5.58
C ASP A 9 18.16 2.63 4.64
N LYS A 10 17.44 2.66 3.51
CA LYS A 10 17.45 3.77 2.56
C LYS A 10 16.11 3.92 1.84
N TYR A 11 15.92 5.04 1.19
CA TYR A 11 14.83 5.25 0.23
C TYR A 11 15.39 5.15 -1.20
N LEU A 12 14.55 4.75 -2.15
CA LEU A 12 14.88 4.87 -3.57
C LEU A 12 15.04 6.34 -3.95
N ASP A 13 16.01 6.63 -4.82
CA ASP A 13 16.13 7.93 -5.47
C ASP A 13 15.15 8.09 -6.65
N PRO A 14 14.96 9.28 -7.22
CA PRO A 14 13.99 9.50 -8.30
C PRO A 14 14.18 8.60 -9.54
N LEU A 15 15.42 8.32 -9.94
CA LEU A 15 15.68 7.46 -11.11
C LEU A 15 15.45 5.99 -10.77
N GLU A 16 15.81 5.57 -9.56
CA GLU A 16 15.48 4.24 -9.05
C GLU A 16 13.95 4.03 -8.98
N ILE A 17 13.18 5.03 -8.54
CA ILE A 17 11.71 4.97 -8.48
C ILE A 17 11.11 4.79 -9.89
N ILE A 18 11.52 5.61 -10.86
CA ILE A 18 11.01 5.52 -12.24
C ILE A 18 11.27 4.13 -12.81
N LYS A 19 12.49 3.61 -12.63
CA LYS A 19 12.85 2.28 -13.11
C LYS A 19 12.09 1.17 -12.39
N HIS A 20 11.91 1.29 -11.07
CA HIS A 20 11.18 0.33 -10.26
C HIS A 20 9.71 0.22 -10.69
N LEU A 21 9.10 1.33 -11.09
CA LEU A 21 7.69 1.41 -11.46
C LEU A 21 7.42 1.15 -12.96
N GLU A 22 8.42 0.95 -13.79
CA GLU A 22 8.27 0.92 -15.27
C GLU A 22 7.23 -0.10 -15.77
N ASN A 23 7.11 -1.27 -15.11
CA ASN A 23 6.16 -2.32 -15.49
C ASN A 23 5.18 -2.66 -14.35
N VAL A 24 5.08 -1.80 -13.32
CA VAL A 24 4.19 -2.03 -12.19
C VAL A 24 2.81 -1.46 -12.54
N GLU A 25 1.76 -2.27 -12.44
CA GLU A 25 0.38 -1.81 -12.60
C GLU A 25 -0.15 -1.23 -11.29
N TYR A 26 -0.02 -2.01 -10.23
CA TYR A 26 -0.47 -1.63 -8.90
C TYR A 26 0.34 -2.35 -7.82
N ILE A 27 0.23 -1.81 -6.62
CA ILE A 27 0.81 -2.38 -5.41
C ILE A 27 -0.33 -2.56 -4.40
N LEU A 28 -0.41 -3.72 -3.77
CA LEU A 28 -1.35 -3.98 -2.68
C LEU A 28 -0.55 -4.11 -1.38
N MET A 29 -0.91 -3.31 -0.38
CA MET A 29 -0.39 -3.41 0.98
C MET A 29 -1.51 -3.81 1.94
N ALA A 30 -1.18 -4.65 2.91
CA ALA A 30 -2.01 -4.95 4.06
C ALA A 30 -1.19 -4.77 5.33
N ALA A 31 -1.75 -4.05 6.30
CA ALA A 31 -1.16 -3.80 7.61
C ALA A 31 -2.22 -4.00 8.72
N PRO A 32 -1.82 -4.29 9.96
CA PRO A 32 -2.76 -4.32 11.08
C PRO A 32 -3.40 -2.94 11.27
N ALA A 33 -4.72 -2.90 11.42
CA ALA A 33 -5.40 -1.70 11.88
C ALA A 33 -5.20 -1.51 13.40
N PRO A 34 -5.35 -0.28 13.94
CA PRO A 34 -5.35 -0.04 15.37
C PRO A 34 -6.36 -0.93 16.12
N ASP A 35 -6.00 -1.37 17.34
CA ASP A 35 -6.77 -2.36 18.12
C ASP A 35 -8.25 -2.03 18.37
N HIS A 36 -8.67 -0.77 18.24
CA HIS A 36 -10.07 -0.39 18.41
C HIS A 36 -10.96 -0.77 17.23
N PHE A 37 -10.39 -0.99 16.04
CA PHE A 37 -11.10 -1.47 14.86
C PHE A 37 -11.28 -2.99 14.91
N LYS A 38 -12.33 -3.44 15.62
CA LYS A 38 -12.62 -4.88 15.78
C LYS A 38 -13.29 -5.52 14.57
N GLN A 39 -14.08 -4.75 13.82
CA GLN A 39 -14.83 -5.25 12.66
C GLN A 39 -14.02 -5.19 11.37
N THR A 40 -13.04 -4.28 11.30
CA THR A 40 -12.16 -4.06 10.16
C THR A 40 -10.70 -4.01 10.62
N PRO A 41 -10.16 -5.16 11.07
CA PRO A 41 -8.87 -5.22 11.76
C PRO A 41 -7.66 -5.09 10.81
N ILE A 42 -7.88 -4.90 9.51
CA ILE A 42 -6.82 -4.80 8.51
C ILE A 42 -6.98 -3.47 7.77
N HIS A 43 -5.86 -2.76 7.66
CA HIS A 43 -5.70 -1.58 6.83
C HIS A 43 -5.15 -2.00 5.47
N PHE A 44 -5.91 -1.76 4.41
CA PHE A 44 -5.51 -2.03 3.04
C PHE A 44 -5.17 -0.73 2.32
N THR A 45 -4.08 -0.76 1.57
CA THR A 45 -3.71 0.34 0.68
C THR A 45 -3.42 -0.21 -0.71
N ILE A 46 -4.14 0.30 -1.71
CA ILE A 46 -3.92 0.00 -3.13
C ILE A 46 -3.26 1.22 -3.75
N PHE A 47 -2.06 1.03 -4.28
CA PHE A 47 -1.32 2.07 -5.01
C PHE A 47 -1.43 1.76 -6.49
N LEU A 48 -2.28 2.47 -7.22
CA LEU A 48 -2.37 2.37 -8.67
C LEU A 48 -1.26 3.21 -9.29
N ASN A 49 -0.47 2.64 -10.20
CA ASN A 49 0.63 3.34 -10.86
C ASN A 49 0.14 4.27 -11.97
N THR A 50 -0.68 5.25 -11.58
CA THR A 50 -1.15 6.35 -12.40
C THR A 50 -1.22 7.61 -11.57
N SER A 51 -1.00 8.76 -12.23
CA SER A 51 -1.24 10.08 -11.65
C SER A 51 -2.53 10.73 -12.18
N ASP A 52 -3.36 9.94 -12.86
CA ASP A 52 -4.64 10.40 -13.39
C ASP A 52 -5.68 10.56 -12.26
N VAL A 53 -6.50 11.59 -12.40
CA VAL A 53 -7.70 11.75 -11.59
C VAL A 53 -8.75 10.79 -12.14
N LEU A 54 -9.02 9.72 -11.41
CA LEU A 54 -10.04 8.74 -11.77
C LEU A 54 -11.45 9.29 -11.43
N PRO A 55 -12.44 9.18 -12.31
CA PRO A 55 -13.84 9.42 -11.96
C PRO A 55 -14.30 8.49 -10.84
N GLU A 56 -15.25 8.94 -10.01
CA GLU A 56 -15.78 8.18 -8.87
C GLU A 56 -16.27 6.78 -9.28
N GLU A 57 -17.03 6.67 -10.38
CA GLU A 57 -17.50 5.40 -10.93
C GLU A 57 -16.37 4.41 -11.28
N VAL A 58 -15.21 4.93 -11.71
CA VAL A 58 -14.03 4.12 -12.03
C VAL A 58 -13.35 3.68 -10.74
N GLN A 59 -13.24 4.58 -9.74
CA GLN A 59 -12.68 4.24 -8.43
C GLN A 59 -13.50 3.14 -7.75
N GLU A 60 -14.82 3.23 -7.78
CA GLU A 60 -15.73 2.21 -7.25
C GLU A 60 -15.57 0.86 -7.97
N ALA A 61 -15.52 0.87 -9.31
CA ALA A 61 -15.34 -0.35 -10.09
C ALA A 61 -13.99 -1.02 -9.83
N VAL A 62 -12.93 -0.23 -9.71
CA VAL A 62 -11.59 -0.71 -9.35
C VAL A 62 -11.59 -1.32 -7.95
N LEU A 63 -12.13 -0.61 -6.96
CA LEU A 63 -12.23 -1.11 -5.59
C LEU A 63 -13.01 -2.42 -5.54
N ALA A 64 -14.20 -2.48 -6.16
CA ALA A 64 -15.03 -3.68 -6.19
C ALA A 64 -14.30 -4.90 -6.78
N LYS A 65 -13.53 -4.68 -7.87
CA LYS A 65 -12.68 -5.72 -8.46
C LYS A 65 -11.65 -6.24 -7.44
N PHE A 66 -10.92 -5.34 -6.77
CA PHE A 66 -9.92 -5.74 -5.78
C PHE A 66 -10.52 -6.50 -4.60
N LEU A 67 -11.64 -6.02 -4.06
CA LEU A 67 -12.32 -6.69 -2.95
C LEU A 67 -12.72 -8.12 -3.32
N GLN A 68 -13.26 -8.30 -4.52
CA GLN A 68 -13.65 -9.61 -5.03
C GLN A 68 -12.43 -10.53 -5.25
N GLU A 69 -11.41 -10.07 -5.97
CA GLU A 69 -10.26 -10.89 -6.36
C GLU A 69 -9.40 -11.30 -5.16
N GLN A 70 -9.31 -10.45 -4.14
CA GLN A 70 -8.48 -10.68 -2.95
C GLN A 70 -9.29 -11.23 -1.76
N SER A 71 -10.58 -11.54 -1.95
CA SER A 71 -11.48 -11.97 -0.87
C SER A 71 -11.44 -11.04 0.34
N ILE A 72 -11.52 -9.73 0.08
CA ILE A 72 -11.58 -8.70 1.11
C ILE A 72 -13.06 -8.35 1.35
N GLY A 73 -13.44 -8.23 2.62
CA GLY A 73 -14.80 -7.89 3.03
C GLY A 73 -15.18 -6.44 2.71
N GLU A 74 -16.34 -6.02 3.21
CA GLU A 74 -16.83 -4.66 2.98
C GLU A 74 -15.86 -3.60 3.55
N PRO A 75 -15.51 -2.58 2.75
CA PRO A 75 -14.59 -1.53 3.18
C PRO A 75 -15.29 -0.51 4.08
N SER A 76 -14.50 0.13 4.95
CA SER A 76 -14.90 1.26 5.80
C SER A 76 -13.79 2.31 5.79
N GLU A 77 -14.11 3.55 6.14
CA GLU A 77 -13.14 4.67 6.17
C GLU A 77 -12.36 4.83 4.84
N LEU A 78 -13.05 4.65 3.71
CA LEU A 78 -12.44 4.72 2.38
C LEU A 78 -11.97 6.14 2.05
N MET A 79 -10.70 6.23 1.68
CA MET A 79 -10.07 7.38 1.06
C MET A 79 -9.58 6.99 -0.35
N SER A 80 -9.78 7.87 -1.32
CA SER A 80 -9.32 7.67 -2.68
C SER A 80 -8.83 8.98 -3.29
N GLN A 81 -7.52 9.14 -3.45
CA GLN A 81 -6.92 10.38 -3.94
C GLN A 81 -5.49 10.20 -4.47
N LEU A 82 -4.98 11.20 -5.18
CA LEU A 82 -3.58 11.26 -5.59
C LEU A 82 -2.69 11.58 -4.38
N MET A 83 -1.68 10.76 -4.14
CA MET A 83 -0.78 10.89 -2.99
C MET A 83 0.69 10.70 -3.39
N PRO A 84 1.63 11.39 -2.70
CA PRO A 84 3.05 11.12 -2.82
C PRO A 84 3.41 9.80 -2.13
N VAL A 85 4.04 8.91 -2.89
CA VAL A 85 4.46 7.56 -2.46
C VAL A 85 5.97 7.43 -2.56
N GLY A 86 6.62 7.24 -1.42
CA GLY A 86 8.04 6.90 -1.32
C GLY A 86 8.25 5.39 -1.30
N PHE A 87 9.49 4.96 -1.53
CA PHE A 87 9.84 3.54 -1.56
C PHE A 87 11.04 3.27 -0.65
N ALA A 88 10.81 2.51 0.42
CA ALA A 88 11.83 2.16 1.39
C ALA A 88 12.48 0.80 1.07
N ILE A 89 13.79 0.71 1.25
CA ILE A 89 14.55 -0.55 1.19
C ILE A 89 14.96 -0.95 2.59
N SER A 90 14.77 -2.23 2.90
CA SER A 90 15.35 -2.93 4.05
C SER A 90 16.35 -3.95 3.53
N ASN A 91 17.65 -3.77 3.77
CA ASN A 91 18.69 -4.69 3.31
C ASN A 91 18.70 -6.00 4.11
N ALA A 92 18.05 -6.02 5.27
CA ALA A 92 17.95 -7.19 6.14
C ALA A 92 16.96 -8.25 5.61
N GLN A 93 16.09 -7.87 4.68
CA GLN A 93 15.05 -8.74 4.13
C GLN A 93 15.10 -8.60 2.60
N ASP A 94 15.31 -9.71 1.89
CA ASP A 94 15.25 -9.74 0.43
C ASP A 94 13.79 -9.58 -0.03
N THR A 95 13.32 -8.34 0.05
CA THR A 95 11.94 -7.93 -0.16
C THR A 95 11.92 -6.77 -1.15
N PRO A 96 10.92 -6.72 -2.05
CA PRO A 96 10.80 -5.60 -2.96
C PRO A 96 10.62 -4.30 -2.16
N PRO A 97 11.00 -3.13 -2.71
CA PRO A 97 10.86 -1.85 -2.01
C PRO A 97 9.46 -1.68 -1.41
N MET A 98 9.37 -1.25 -0.15
CA MET A 98 8.10 -1.06 0.53
C MET A 98 7.51 0.30 0.14
N PRO A 99 6.28 0.37 -0.39
CA PRO A 99 5.63 1.66 -0.67
C PRO A 99 5.27 2.35 0.65
N MET A 100 5.33 3.67 0.68
CA MET A 100 5.02 4.48 1.86
C MET A 100 4.24 5.74 1.49
N LEU A 101 3.07 5.93 2.09
CA LEU A 101 2.31 7.17 1.97
C LEU A 101 3.02 8.30 2.73
N LEU A 102 3.44 9.33 2.02
CA LEU A 102 4.10 10.50 2.62
C LEU A 102 3.06 11.55 3.00
N VAL A 103 2.36 11.34 4.12
CA VAL A 103 1.30 12.27 4.57
C VAL A 103 1.88 13.57 5.15
N LYS A 104 3.05 13.49 5.81
CA LYS A 104 3.65 14.64 6.49
C LYS A 104 4.41 15.53 5.50
N PRO A 105 4.21 16.86 5.53
CA PRO A 105 4.93 17.78 4.65
C PRO A 105 6.46 17.69 4.80
N GLU A 106 6.97 17.47 6.01
CA GLU A 106 8.42 17.31 6.21
C GLU A 106 9.00 16.06 5.52
N ASP A 107 8.22 14.99 5.42
CA ASP A 107 8.63 13.75 4.76
C ASP A 107 8.62 13.95 3.24
N GLN A 108 7.60 14.61 2.70
CA GLN A 108 7.52 14.95 1.27
C GLN A 108 8.69 15.84 0.79
N GLN A 109 9.26 16.67 1.68
CA GLN A 109 10.41 17.51 1.34
C GLN A 109 11.75 16.76 1.34
N ARG A 110 11.82 15.60 2.02
CA ARG A 110 13.08 14.90 2.30
C ARG A 110 13.19 13.55 1.62
N ILE A 111 12.06 12.92 1.34
CA ILE A 111 12.00 11.58 0.76
C ILE A 111 11.56 11.71 -0.70
N PRO A 112 12.36 11.21 -1.67
CA PRO A 112 11.92 11.12 -3.05
C PRO A 112 10.66 10.27 -3.19
N TYR A 113 9.75 10.69 -4.07
CA TYR A 113 8.46 10.02 -4.26
C TYR A 113 8.00 10.04 -5.72
N SER A 114 7.05 9.17 -6.04
CA SER A 114 6.18 9.29 -7.21
C SER A 114 4.76 9.63 -6.77
N VAL A 115 3.99 10.33 -7.61
CA VAL A 115 2.56 10.55 -7.35
C VAL A 115 1.78 9.37 -7.92
N MET A 116 0.96 8.74 -7.09
CA MET A 116 0.13 7.59 -7.45
C MET A 116 -1.31 7.82 -6.98
N HIS A 117 -2.27 7.19 -7.65
CA HIS A 117 -3.65 7.15 -7.19
C HIS A 117 -3.78 6.07 -6.11
N VAL A 118 -4.16 6.49 -4.90
CA VAL A 118 -4.18 5.63 -3.72
C VAL A 118 -5.61 5.44 -3.26
N LEU A 119 -6.01 4.18 -3.11
CA LEU A 119 -7.21 3.78 -2.39
C LEU A 119 -6.79 3.20 -1.05
N ASP A 120 -7.29 3.75 0.04
CA ASP A 120 -6.90 3.42 1.40
C ASP A 120 -8.15 3.19 2.24
N PHE A 121 -8.26 2.05 2.91
CA PHE A 121 -9.48 1.67 3.62
C PHE A 121 -9.23 0.60 4.67
N LEU A 122 -10.18 0.48 5.60
CA LEU A 122 -10.23 -0.57 6.60
C LEU A 122 -11.19 -1.67 6.17
N ALA A 123 -10.78 -2.93 6.26
CA ALA A 123 -11.64 -4.09 6.02
C ALA A 123 -11.22 -5.31 6.86
N ASP A 124 -11.92 -6.42 6.70
CA ASP A 124 -11.48 -7.74 7.19
C ASP A 124 -11.24 -8.69 6.01
N SER A 125 -10.34 -9.65 6.21
CA SER A 125 -10.14 -10.76 5.28
C SER A 125 -9.55 -11.97 6.00
N ASN A 126 -9.92 -13.17 5.55
CA ASN A 126 -9.33 -14.42 6.02
C ASN A 126 -8.00 -14.72 5.31
N GLU A 127 -7.84 -14.30 4.04
CA GLU A 127 -6.62 -14.51 3.27
C GLU A 127 -5.43 -13.68 3.80
N PHE A 128 -5.74 -12.61 4.54
CA PHE A 128 -4.75 -11.73 5.18
C PHE A 128 -4.70 -11.91 6.70
N SER A 129 -5.06 -13.09 7.22
CA SER A 129 -5.10 -13.35 8.67
C SER A 129 -3.78 -13.06 9.38
N GLN A 130 -2.64 -13.24 8.70
CA GLN A 130 -1.33 -12.96 9.26
C GLN A 130 -1.14 -11.48 9.65
N ALA A 131 -1.77 -10.54 8.91
CA ALA A 131 -1.69 -9.12 9.25
C ALA A 131 -2.33 -8.85 10.61
N LYS A 132 -3.50 -9.44 10.89
CA LYS A 132 -4.23 -9.26 12.15
C LYS A 132 -3.74 -10.16 13.30
N GLU A 133 -3.29 -11.37 13.02
CA GLU A 133 -2.84 -12.33 14.06
C GLU A 133 -1.41 -12.06 14.53
N PHE A 134 -0.52 -11.68 13.61
CA PHE A 134 0.91 -11.48 13.91
C PHE A 134 1.34 -10.01 13.84
N SER A 135 0.41 -9.08 13.62
CA SER A 135 0.70 -7.64 13.47
C SER A 135 1.76 -7.36 12.40
N LEU A 136 1.67 -8.08 11.27
CA LEU A 136 2.64 -7.99 10.18
C LEU A 136 2.13 -7.08 9.07
N THR A 137 3.03 -6.28 8.50
CA THR A 137 2.79 -5.55 7.26
C THR A 137 3.35 -6.35 6.10
N GLY A 138 2.56 -6.50 5.05
CA GLY A 138 2.97 -7.16 3.81
C GLY A 138 2.54 -6.34 2.61
N TRP A 139 3.29 -6.47 1.51
CA TRP A 139 2.92 -5.87 0.24
C TRP A 139 3.32 -6.76 -0.93
N SER A 140 2.60 -6.62 -2.04
CA SER A 140 2.88 -7.30 -3.29
C SER A 140 2.75 -6.34 -4.46
N TYR A 141 3.54 -6.60 -5.50
CA TYR A 141 3.54 -5.84 -6.74
C TYR A 141 2.87 -6.68 -7.83
N SER A 142 1.97 -6.05 -8.58
CA SER A 142 1.45 -6.60 -9.84
C SER A 142 2.14 -5.92 -11.01
N TYR A 143 2.42 -6.70 -12.05
CA TYR A 143 3.17 -6.28 -13.23
C TYR A 143 2.36 -6.57 -14.51
N ASN A 144 2.56 -5.76 -15.55
CA ASN A 144 1.99 -5.95 -16.89
C ASN A 144 2.54 -7.19 -17.61
#